data_AF-A0A6V7M720-F1
#
_entry.id   AF-A0A6V7M720-F1
#
_cell.length_a   1.000
_cell.length_b   1.000
_cell.length_c   1.000
_cell.angle_alpha   90.00
_cell.angle_beta   90.00
_cell.angle_gamma   90.00
#
_symmetry.space_group_name_H-M   'P 1'
#
loop_
_entity.id
_entity.type
_entity.pdbx_description
1 polymer ?
#
loop_
_entity_poly.entity_id
_entity_poly.type
_entity_poly.pdbx_seq_one_letter_code
_entity_poly.pdbx_strand_id
1 'polypeptide(L)'
;WNVWRAYVGRCSMHEEGSLRTSGALEDIRDNRHRQAKVFGYKNFAEMSMESKSAGSLDRVYDVLDRLLDTARPAQKEEIEELTKFAQERGFDDVLLWWDVDYWSRKHKRTVRNFKDEVLSEFFPLPQVLRGLFDMIEQLFDVRIVENRKTDVWHTDVRFFDVIDTKSSGEPIAHFYLDPYARQKHKMSLETCGWMVAMQSRSQIVGTKPLAALVFNFPAPNGDVPSLLSFDDVHELFKQVGTALQHLLTKVNYGEIA
;
A
#
# COMPACT_ATOMS: atom_id res chain seq x y z
N TRP A 1 4.17 -21.30 22.10
CA TRP A 1 3.27 -20.27 21.53
C TRP A 1 3.79 -19.94 20.14
N ASN A 2 2.99 -20.13 19.08
CA ASN A 2 3.42 -19.99 17.68
C ASN A 2 2.85 -18.68 17.11
N VAL A 3 3.73 -17.70 16.85
CA VAL A 3 3.37 -16.37 16.30
C VAL A 3 2.57 -16.48 15.01
N TRP A 4 2.96 -17.38 14.11
CA TRP A 4 2.27 -17.59 12.85
C TRP A 4 0.82 -18.05 13.09
N ARG A 5 0.61 -19.02 13.99
CA ARG A 5 -0.75 -19.50 14.33
C ARG A 5 -1.60 -18.39 14.94
N ALA A 6 -1.03 -17.57 15.81
CA ALA A 6 -1.73 -16.43 16.39
C ALA A 6 -2.13 -15.41 15.30
N TYR A 7 -1.24 -15.16 14.33
CA TYR A 7 -1.50 -14.21 13.24
C TYR A 7 -2.57 -14.69 12.25
N VAL A 8 -2.49 -15.95 11.78
CA VAL A 8 -3.47 -16.51 10.83
C VAL A 8 -4.80 -16.88 11.51
N GLY A 9 -4.80 -17.04 12.83
CA GLY A 9 -5.99 -17.32 13.63
C GLY A 9 -6.77 -16.07 14.06
N ARG A 10 -6.30 -14.86 13.75
CA ARG A 10 -6.99 -13.61 14.12
C ARG A 10 -8.43 -13.60 13.60
N CYS A 11 -9.34 -13.13 14.44
CA CYS A 11 -10.78 -13.02 14.12
C CYS A 11 -11.47 -14.34 13.72
N SER A 12 -10.85 -15.48 14.03
CA SER A 12 -11.36 -16.81 13.70
C SER A 12 -12.15 -17.43 14.86
N MET A 13 -12.68 -18.63 14.64
CA MET A 13 -13.40 -19.42 15.65
C MET A 13 -12.54 -19.78 16.88
N HIS A 14 -11.23 -19.60 16.81
CA HIS A 14 -10.28 -19.88 17.89
C HIS A 14 -10.11 -18.72 18.88
N GLU A 15 -10.70 -17.55 18.59
CA GLU A 15 -10.65 -16.34 19.42
C GLU A 15 -11.99 -16.10 20.16
N GLU A 16 -11.99 -15.09 21.04
CA GLU A 16 -13.17 -14.59 21.75
C GLU A 16 -14.31 -14.28 20.77
N GLY A 17 -15.54 -14.67 21.12
CA GLY A 17 -16.70 -14.56 20.24
C GLY A 17 -16.93 -13.15 19.69
N SER A 18 -16.58 -12.12 20.45
CA SER A 18 -16.71 -10.70 20.10
C SER A 18 -15.81 -10.26 18.93
N LEU A 19 -14.73 -10.97 18.66
CA LEU A 19 -13.77 -10.65 17.59
C LEU A 19 -13.98 -11.48 16.32
N ARG A 20 -14.93 -12.42 16.33
CA ARG A 20 -15.15 -13.34 15.20
C ARG A 20 -15.80 -12.63 14.02
N THR A 21 -15.23 -12.81 12.83
CA THR A 21 -15.74 -12.20 11.60
C THR A 21 -16.47 -13.17 10.67
N SER A 22 -16.45 -14.48 10.95
CA SER A 22 -17.06 -15.51 10.09
C SER A 22 -18.55 -15.27 9.83
N GLY A 23 -19.34 -14.94 10.86
CA GLY A 23 -20.77 -14.62 10.69
C GLY A 23 -21.00 -13.39 9.82
N ALA A 24 -20.25 -12.30 10.09
CA ALA A 24 -20.33 -11.08 9.29
C ALA A 24 -19.93 -11.30 7.82
N LEU A 25 -18.98 -12.18 7.54
CA LEU A 25 -18.58 -12.55 6.18
C LEU A 25 -19.70 -13.29 5.44
N GLU A 26 -20.39 -14.22 6.12
CA GLU A 26 -21.55 -14.91 5.54
C GLU A 26 -22.70 -13.94 5.26
N ASP A 27 -22.98 -13.00 6.18
CA ASP A 27 -23.98 -11.95 5.97
C ASP A 27 -23.62 -11.06 4.76
N ILE A 28 -22.34 -10.67 4.62
CA ILE A 28 -21.87 -9.92 3.46
C ILE A 28 -22.07 -10.72 2.16
N ARG A 29 -21.74 -12.03 2.17
CA ARG A 29 -21.91 -12.89 0.99
C ARG A 29 -23.37 -13.00 0.58
N ASP A 30 -24.26 -13.23 1.54
CA ASP A 30 -25.69 -13.37 1.29
C ASP A 30 -26.30 -12.06 0.79
N ASN A 31 -25.93 -10.93 1.39
CA ASN A 31 -26.38 -9.61 0.95
C ASN A 31 -25.88 -9.27 -0.46
N ARG A 32 -24.62 -9.57 -0.78
CA ARG A 32 -24.06 -9.42 -2.14
C ARG A 32 -24.79 -10.29 -3.17
N HIS A 33 -25.13 -11.53 -2.81
CA HIS A 33 -25.90 -12.42 -3.67
C HIS A 33 -27.32 -11.91 -3.93
N ARG A 34 -28.01 -11.45 -2.88
CA ARG A 34 -29.33 -10.83 -3.01
C ARG A 34 -29.28 -9.57 -3.87
N GLN A 35 -28.29 -8.70 -3.65
CA GLN A 35 -28.07 -7.49 -4.45
C GLN A 35 -27.95 -7.82 -5.94
N ALA A 36 -27.09 -8.77 -6.30
CA ALA A 36 -26.91 -9.19 -7.68
C ALA A 36 -28.21 -9.69 -8.32
N LYS A 37 -28.96 -10.53 -7.60
CA LYS A 37 -30.26 -11.04 -8.08
C LYS A 37 -31.29 -9.95 -8.31
N VAL A 38 -31.36 -8.94 -7.43
CA VAL A 38 -32.28 -7.81 -7.57
C VAL A 38 -32.01 -7.05 -8.87
N PHE A 39 -30.74 -6.92 -9.26
CA PHE A 39 -30.35 -6.29 -10.52
C PHE A 39 -30.31 -7.26 -11.72
N GLY A 40 -30.79 -8.50 -11.57
CA GLY A 40 -30.88 -9.47 -12.66
C GLY A 40 -29.58 -10.22 -13.00
N TYR A 41 -28.53 -10.09 -12.19
CA TYR A 41 -27.27 -10.81 -12.38
C TYR A 41 -27.30 -12.18 -11.68
N LYS A 42 -26.51 -13.13 -12.20
CA LYS A 42 -26.40 -14.48 -11.62
C LYS A 42 -25.71 -14.47 -10.26
N ASN A 43 -24.70 -13.61 -10.10
CA ASN A 43 -23.91 -13.47 -8.90
C ASN A 43 -23.28 -12.06 -8.81
N PHE A 44 -22.75 -11.73 -7.63
CA PHE A 44 -22.15 -10.42 -7.38
C PHE A 44 -20.88 -10.16 -8.20
N ALA A 45 -20.12 -11.21 -8.54
CA ALA A 45 -18.89 -11.05 -9.29
C ALA A 45 -19.17 -10.58 -10.72
N GLU A 46 -20.19 -11.14 -11.39
CA GLU A 46 -20.68 -10.67 -12.69
C GLU A 46 -21.15 -9.21 -12.63
N MET A 47 -22.02 -8.88 -11.66
CA MET A 47 -22.49 -7.50 -11.47
C MET A 47 -21.34 -6.51 -11.25
N SER A 48 -20.30 -6.94 -10.52
CA SER A 48 -19.11 -6.15 -10.20
C SER A 48 -18.21 -5.89 -11.42
N MET A 49 -18.32 -6.68 -12.50
CA MET A 49 -17.51 -6.51 -13.70
C MET A 49 -17.96 -5.33 -14.58
N GLU A 50 -19.22 -4.93 -14.51
CA GLU A 50 -19.80 -3.84 -15.33
C GLU A 50 -19.03 -2.52 -15.23
N SER A 51 -18.48 -2.21 -14.04
CA SER A 51 -17.71 -0.98 -13.81
C SER A 51 -16.19 -1.17 -13.92
N LYS A 52 -15.71 -2.38 -14.22
CA LYS A 52 -14.27 -2.71 -14.26
C LYS A 52 -13.81 -2.85 -15.70
N SER A 53 -12.57 -2.44 -15.95
CA SER A 53 -11.92 -2.59 -17.26
C SER A 53 -11.83 -4.05 -17.74
N ALA A 54 -11.82 -5.02 -16.82
CA ALA A 54 -11.83 -6.45 -17.16
C ALA A 54 -13.07 -6.85 -17.97
N GLY A 55 -14.24 -6.30 -17.65
CA GLY A 55 -15.50 -6.50 -18.38
C GLY A 55 -16.16 -7.87 -18.26
N SER A 56 -15.45 -8.95 -17.90
CA SER A 56 -16.05 -10.27 -17.66
C SER A 56 -15.22 -11.13 -16.71
N LEU A 57 -15.85 -12.14 -16.11
CA LEU A 57 -15.17 -13.11 -15.26
C LEU A 57 -14.23 -14.03 -16.04
N ASP A 58 -14.59 -14.42 -17.25
CA ASP A 58 -13.74 -15.28 -18.09
C ASP A 58 -12.38 -14.63 -18.35
N ARG A 59 -12.35 -13.31 -18.62
CA ARG A 59 -11.10 -12.57 -18.79
C ARG A 59 -10.28 -12.49 -17.51
N VAL A 60 -10.94 -12.42 -16.34
CA VAL A 60 -10.25 -12.45 -15.05
C VAL A 60 -9.60 -13.83 -14.84
N TYR A 61 -10.33 -14.91 -15.09
CA TYR A 61 -9.80 -16.27 -14.99
C TYR A 61 -8.65 -16.51 -15.97
N ASP A 62 -8.78 -16.08 -17.23
CA ASP A 62 -7.72 -16.19 -18.24
C ASP A 62 -6.41 -15.52 -17.77
N VAL A 63 -6.51 -14.35 -17.13
CA VAL A 63 -5.33 -13.64 -16.60
C VAL A 63 -4.74 -14.39 -15.41
N LEU A 64 -5.58 -14.86 -14.48
CA LEU A 64 -5.13 -15.60 -13.30
C LEU A 64 -4.47 -16.92 -13.68
N ASP A 65 -5.02 -17.65 -14.64
CA ASP A 65 -4.49 -18.93 -15.13
C ASP A 65 -3.15 -18.72 -15.82
N ARG A 66 -3.02 -17.69 -16.69
CA ARG A 66 -1.72 -17.34 -17.30
C ARG A 66 -0.66 -16.96 -16.27
N LEU A 67 -1.04 -16.20 -15.24
CA LEU A 67 -0.14 -15.86 -14.14
C LEU A 67 0.28 -17.10 -13.36
N LEU A 68 -0.67 -18.00 -13.07
CA LEU A 68 -0.39 -19.26 -12.38
C LEU A 68 0.56 -20.14 -13.19
N ASP A 69 0.29 -20.33 -14.47
CA ASP A 69 1.12 -21.15 -15.36
C ASP A 69 2.56 -20.60 -15.48
N THR A 70 2.71 -19.28 -15.44
CA THR A 70 4.02 -18.61 -15.52
C THR A 70 4.76 -18.61 -14.18
N ALA A 71 4.06 -18.36 -13.07
CA ALA A 71 4.67 -18.20 -11.74
C ALA A 71 4.94 -19.52 -11.03
N ARG A 72 4.14 -20.56 -11.27
CA ARG A 72 4.23 -21.84 -10.56
C ARG A 72 5.55 -22.59 -10.80
N PRO A 73 6.14 -22.63 -12.01
CA PRO A 73 7.45 -23.22 -12.21
C PRO A 73 8.54 -22.53 -11.36
N ALA A 74 8.58 -21.19 -11.37
CA ALA A 74 9.52 -20.42 -10.57
C ALA A 74 9.32 -20.65 -9.06
N GLN A 75 8.07 -20.64 -8.59
CA GLN A 75 7.77 -20.95 -7.18
C GLN A 75 8.29 -22.33 -6.77
N LYS A 76 8.13 -23.34 -7.64
CA LYS A 76 8.61 -24.70 -7.37
C LYS A 76 10.14 -24.73 -7.25
N GLU A 77 10.84 -24.09 -8.17
CA GLU A 77 12.31 -23.98 -8.14
C GLU A 77 12.79 -23.26 -6.89
N GLU A 78 12.17 -22.14 -6.53
CA GLU A 78 12.51 -21.34 -5.34
C GLU A 78 12.32 -22.13 -4.04
N ILE A 79 11.21 -22.88 -3.91
CA ILE A 79 10.97 -23.71 -2.72
C ILE A 79 11.93 -24.91 -2.67
N GLU A 80 12.26 -25.52 -3.80
CA GLU A 80 13.25 -26.60 -3.86
C GLU A 80 14.65 -26.09 -3.48
N GLU A 81 15.06 -24.92 -3.98
CA GLU A 81 16.32 -24.27 -3.62
C GLU A 81 16.35 -23.94 -2.12
N LEU A 82 15.27 -23.36 -1.60
CA LEU A 82 15.16 -23.00 -0.20
C LEU A 82 15.22 -24.22 0.72
N THR A 83 14.57 -25.32 0.31
CA THR A 83 14.59 -26.59 1.03
C THR A 83 16.01 -27.15 1.10
N LYS A 84 16.74 -27.19 -0.03
CA LYS A 84 18.14 -27.64 -0.06
C LYS A 84 19.02 -26.76 0.83
N PHE A 85 18.88 -25.44 0.72
CA PHE A 85 19.62 -24.48 1.53
C PHE A 85 19.40 -24.68 3.04
N ALA A 86 18.17 -25.00 3.45
CA ALA A 86 17.82 -25.31 4.84
C ALA A 86 18.42 -26.64 5.29
N GLN A 87 18.31 -27.70 4.49
CA GLN A 87 18.84 -29.04 4.78
C GLN A 87 20.36 -29.05 4.93
N GLU A 88 21.08 -28.35 4.06
CA GLU A 88 22.55 -28.16 4.17
C GLU A 88 22.98 -27.51 5.49
N ARG A 89 22.04 -26.86 6.21
CA ARG A 89 22.26 -26.17 7.48
C ARG A 89 21.60 -26.89 8.66
N GLY A 90 21.29 -28.18 8.49
CA GLY A 90 20.78 -29.07 9.56
C GLY A 90 19.29 -28.95 9.84
N PHE A 91 18.49 -28.51 8.85
CA PHE A 91 17.03 -28.60 8.94
C PHE A 91 16.54 -29.92 8.32
N ASP A 92 16.16 -30.86 9.19
CA ASP A 92 15.84 -32.25 8.78
C ASP A 92 14.34 -32.50 8.56
N ASP A 93 13.53 -31.46 8.41
CA ASP A 93 12.07 -31.55 8.21
C ASP A 93 11.63 -30.95 6.86
N VAL A 94 10.35 -31.05 6.53
CA VAL A 94 9.71 -30.39 5.38
C VAL A 94 9.45 -28.93 5.74
N LEU A 95 9.79 -27.99 4.84
CA LEU A 95 9.45 -26.59 5.02
C LEU A 95 7.94 -26.41 5.10
N LEU A 96 7.47 -25.85 6.21
CA LEU A 96 6.07 -25.46 6.40
C LEU A 96 5.94 -23.94 6.21
N TRP A 97 4.70 -23.45 6.13
CA TRP A 97 4.40 -22.04 5.83
C TRP A 97 5.12 -21.04 6.74
N TRP A 98 5.31 -21.38 8.02
CA TRP A 98 6.00 -20.52 8.98
C TRP A 98 7.54 -20.58 8.89
N ASP A 99 8.10 -21.56 8.18
CA ASP A 99 9.54 -21.72 8.00
C ASP A 99 10.05 -20.90 6.80
N VAL A 100 9.19 -20.65 5.80
CA VAL A 100 9.54 -20.00 4.53
C VAL A 100 10.19 -18.64 4.74
N ASP A 101 9.58 -17.74 5.53
CA ASP A 101 10.11 -16.39 5.76
C ASP A 101 11.43 -16.40 6.53
N TYR A 102 11.61 -17.36 7.43
CA TYR A 102 12.84 -17.51 8.20
C TYR A 102 13.99 -17.97 7.31
N TRP A 103 13.80 -19.04 6.55
CA TRP A 103 14.82 -19.55 5.65
C TRP A 103 15.09 -18.62 4.48
N SER A 104 14.06 -17.95 3.94
CA SER A 104 14.21 -16.99 2.85
C SER A 104 15.13 -15.82 3.25
N ARG A 105 14.99 -15.31 4.47
CA ARG A 105 15.90 -14.27 4.99
C ARG A 105 17.34 -14.78 5.12
N LYS A 106 17.54 -16.00 5.64
CA LYS A 106 18.89 -16.61 5.71
C LYS A 106 19.49 -16.83 4.32
N HIS A 107 18.69 -17.30 3.38
CA HIS A 107 19.10 -17.54 2.00
C HIS A 107 19.53 -16.23 1.34
N LYS A 108 18.68 -15.20 1.33
CA LYS A 108 19.01 -13.86 0.81
C LYS A 108 20.28 -13.30 1.42
N ARG A 109 20.44 -13.38 2.74
CA ARG A 109 21.64 -12.90 3.44
C ARG A 109 22.91 -13.66 3.05
N THR A 110 22.82 -14.96 2.86
CA THR A 110 24.00 -15.81 2.58
C THR A 110 24.40 -15.78 1.11
N VAL A 111 23.41 -15.93 0.23
CA VAL A 111 23.63 -16.09 -1.21
C VAL A 111 23.77 -14.73 -1.91
N ARG A 112 23.00 -13.73 -1.47
CA ARG A 112 22.95 -12.41 -2.13
C ARG A 112 23.69 -11.31 -1.34
N ASN A 113 24.29 -11.63 -0.20
CA ASN A 113 24.90 -10.67 0.74
C ASN A 113 23.97 -9.49 1.07
N PHE A 114 22.66 -9.74 1.06
CA PHE A 114 21.64 -8.72 1.21
C PHE A 114 21.22 -8.63 2.67
N LYS A 115 21.34 -7.42 3.25
CA LYS A 115 20.94 -7.12 4.63
C LYS A 115 20.04 -5.90 4.62
N ASP A 116 18.74 -6.11 4.82
CA ASP A 116 17.75 -5.03 4.87
C ASP A 116 18.12 -3.98 5.92
N GLU A 117 18.69 -4.41 7.05
CA GLU A 117 19.08 -3.49 8.13
C GLU A 117 20.19 -2.52 7.72
N VAL A 118 21.06 -2.91 6.78
CA VAL A 118 22.13 -2.04 6.28
C VAL A 118 21.58 -1.09 5.21
N LEU A 119 20.60 -1.53 4.42
CA LEU A 119 20.03 -0.69 3.37
C LEU A 119 19.21 0.47 3.91
N SER A 120 18.52 0.29 5.03
CA SER A 120 17.71 1.36 5.61
C SER A 120 18.53 2.58 6.04
N GLU A 121 19.81 2.39 6.37
CA GLU A 121 20.75 3.49 6.66
C GLU A 121 20.95 4.43 5.46
N PHE A 122 20.72 3.94 4.24
CA PHE A 122 20.80 4.73 3.00
C PHE A 122 19.45 5.39 2.62
N PHE A 123 18.38 5.11 3.36
CA PHE A 123 17.04 5.67 3.11
C PHE A 123 16.50 6.50 4.29
N PRO A 124 17.21 7.53 4.76
CA PRO A 124 16.62 8.49 5.68
C PRO A 124 15.48 9.26 5.00
N LEU A 125 14.31 9.30 5.64
CA LEU A 125 13.07 9.84 5.08
C LEU A 125 13.22 11.25 4.48
N PRO A 126 13.91 12.23 5.10
CA PRO A 126 14.08 13.55 4.50
C PRO A 126 14.77 13.52 3.13
N GLN A 127 15.77 12.65 2.94
CA GLN A 127 16.51 12.48 1.69
C GLN A 127 15.66 11.75 0.65
N VAL A 128 14.90 10.73 1.07
CA VAL A 128 13.97 10.01 0.19
C VAL A 128 12.89 10.97 -0.33
N LEU A 129 12.27 11.77 0.55
CA LEU A 129 11.26 12.76 0.17
C LEU A 129 11.85 13.82 -0.76
N ARG A 130 13.07 14.29 -0.50
CA ARG A 130 13.74 15.24 -1.40
C ARG A 130 13.92 14.66 -2.79
N GLY A 131 14.51 13.47 -2.91
CA GLY A 131 14.72 12.82 -4.21
C GLY A 131 13.40 12.52 -4.95
N LEU A 132 12.37 12.10 -4.20
CA LEU A 132 11.04 11.89 -4.74
C LEU A 132 10.42 13.19 -5.27
N PHE A 133 10.48 14.28 -4.50
CA PHE A 133 9.93 15.57 -4.94
C PHE A 133 10.72 16.11 -6.14
N ASP A 134 12.05 16.09 -6.10
CA ASP A 134 12.90 16.52 -7.22
C ASP A 134 12.52 15.75 -8.51
N MET A 135 12.30 14.43 -8.41
CA MET A 135 11.85 13.61 -9.55
C MET A 135 10.46 14.03 -10.05
N ILE A 136 9.50 14.26 -9.15
CA ILE A 136 8.14 14.67 -9.51
C ILE A 136 8.15 16.04 -10.18
N GLU A 137 8.88 17.00 -9.62
CA GLU A 137 9.01 18.34 -10.17
C GLU A 137 9.58 18.31 -11.60
N GLN A 138 10.60 17.48 -11.84
CA GLN A 138 11.19 17.29 -13.17
C GLN A 138 10.26 16.61 -14.18
N LEU A 139 9.49 15.60 -13.75
CA LEU A 139 8.65 14.81 -14.66
C LEU A 139 7.32 15.49 -15.00
N PHE A 140 6.77 16.28 -14.07
CA PHE A 140 5.40 16.79 -14.18
C PHE A 140 5.31 18.31 -14.28
N ASP A 141 6.44 19.01 -14.38
CA ASP A 141 6.50 20.48 -14.48
C ASP A 141 5.80 21.19 -13.30
N VAL A 142 5.91 20.61 -12.10
CA VAL A 142 5.33 21.17 -10.86
C VAL A 142 6.43 21.56 -9.87
N ARG A 143 6.07 22.30 -8.84
CA ARG A 143 6.89 22.61 -7.67
C ARG A 143 6.15 22.24 -6.40
N ILE A 144 6.81 21.54 -5.50
CA ILE A 144 6.26 21.11 -4.21
C ILE A 144 6.87 21.97 -3.12
N VAL A 145 6.04 22.74 -2.43
CA VAL A 145 6.47 23.70 -1.40
C VAL A 145 5.81 23.37 -0.08
N GLU A 146 6.61 23.17 0.97
CA GLU A 146 6.06 23.00 2.31
C GLU A 146 5.43 24.30 2.81
N ASN A 147 4.19 24.22 3.29
CA ASN A 147 3.45 25.34 3.85
C ASN A 147 3.09 25.04 5.32
N ARG A 148 3.68 25.83 6.23
CA ARG A 148 3.58 25.66 7.68
C ARG A 148 2.47 26.48 8.33
N LYS A 149 1.66 27.20 7.55
CA LYS A 149 0.58 28.06 8.06
C LYS A 149 -0.78 27.36 8.12
N THR A 150 -0.84 26.09 7.70
CA THR A 150 -2.06 25.29 7.64
C THR A 150 -2.27 24.53 8.93
N ASP A 151 -3.53 24.41 9.36
CA ASP A 151 -3.90 23.57 10.50
C ASP A 151 -3.66 22.07 10.19
N VAL A 152 -3.09 21.37 11.15
CA VAL A 152 -2.75 19.96 11.07
C VAL A 152 -3.28 19.20 12.30
N TRP A 153 -3.62 17.92 12.13
CA TRP A 153 -4.14 17.09 13.22
C TRP A 153 -3.06 16.53 14.15
N HIS A 154 -1.79 16.62 13.78
CA HIS A 154 -0.67 16.17 14.58
C HIS A 154 0.60 16.96 14.23
N THR A 155 1.51 17.12 15.19
CA THR A 155 2.74 17.92 15.03
C THR A 155 3.69 17.37 13.96
N ASP A 156 3.63 16.06 13.73
CA ASP A 156 4.45 15.38 12.70
C ASP A 156 3.85 15.46 11.30
N VAL A 157 2.62 15.98 11.16
CA VAL A 157 1.97 16.12 9.87
C VAL A 157 2.51 17.36 9.18
N ARG A 158 2.94 17.17 7.93
CA ARG A 158 3.44 18.24 7.07
C ARG A 158 2.42 18.53 5.99
N PHE A 159 2.34 19.78 5.54
CA PHE A 159 1.43 20.19 4.49
C PHE A 159 2.21 20.82 3.35
N PHE A 160 1.83 20.48 2.12
CA PHE A 160 2.53 20.88 0.92
C PHE A 160 1.56 21.46 -0.11
N ASP A 161 1.99 22.55 -0.73
CA ASP A 161 1.38 23.15 -1.90
C ASP A 161 2.06 22.61 -3.16
N VAL A 162 1.27 22.25 -4.17
CA VAL A 162 1.74 21.85 -5.49
C VAL A 162 1.44 22.99 -6.45
N ILE A 163 2.46 23.57 -7.06
CA ILE A 163 2.38 24.74 -7.93
C ILE A 163 2.78 24.34 -9.35
N ASP A 164 1.96 24.65 -10.35
CA ASP A 164 2.32 24.45 -11.75
C ASP A 164 3.36 25.50 -12.16
N THR A 165 4.52 25.05 -12.64
CA THR A 165 5.64 25.93 -13.04
C THR A 165 5.31 26.81 -14.24
N LYS A 166 4.28 26.46 -15.03
CA LYS A 166 3.80 27.21 -16.19
C LYS A 166 2.68 28.20 -15.84
N SER A 167 2.25 28.23 -14.58
CA SER A 167 1.12 29.04 -14.12
C SER A 167 1.56 30.33 -13.41
N SER A 168 0.59 31.09 -12.90
CA SER A 168 0.80 32.35 -12.16
C SER A 168 1.51 32.21 -10.81
N GLY A 169 1.93 31.00 -10.43
CA GLY A 169 2.56 30.70 -9.14
C GLY A 169 1.57 30.32 -8.03
N GLU A 170 0.28 30.31 -8.32
CA GLU A 170 -0.75 29.84 -7.38
C GLU A 170 -0.73 28.31 -7.26
N PRO A 171 -0.94 27.75 -6.06
CA PRO A 171 -1.05 26.31 -5.90
C PRO A 171 -2.20 25.76 -6.75
N ILE A 172 -1.96 24.66 -7.47
CA ILE A 172 -2.98 23.92 -8.22
C ILE A 172 -3.59 22.80 -7.39
N ALA A 173 -2.87 22.30 -6.37
CA ALA A 173 -3.28 21.21 -5.50
C ALA A 173 -2.55 21.27 -4.17
N HIS A 174 -2.99 20.45 -3.21
CA HIS A 174 -2.43 20.39 -1.87
C HIS A 174 -2.36 18.96 -1.35
N PHE A 175 -1.40 18.65 -0.47
CA PHE A 175 -1.45 17.39 0.26
C PHE A 175 -0.85 17.47 1.67
N TYR A 176 -1.41 16.65 2.55
CA TYR A 176 -0.83 16.33 3.85
C TYR A 176 0.07 15.11 3.74
N LEU A 177 1.17 15.09 4.50
CA LEU A 177 2.01 13.93 4.72
C LEU A 177 2.06 13.62 6.21
N ASP A 178 1.58 12.44 6.60
CA ASP A 178 1.56 11.93 7.96
C ASP A 178 2.41 10.64 8.03
N PRO A 179 3.72 10.75 8.26
CA PRO A 179 4.66 9.67 7.95
C PRO A 179 4.77 8.57 9.01
N TYR A 180 4.58 8.89 10.29
CA TYR A 180 5.02 8.00 11.37
C TYR A 180 3.92 7.14 11.95
N ALA A 181 4.31 5.95 12.40
CA ALA A 181 3.47 5.09 13.22
C ALA A 181 3.20 5.73 14.58
N ARG A 182 1.95 5.68 15.04
CA ARG A 182 1.55 6.12 16.38
C ARG A 182 0.70 5.03 17.02
N GLN A 183 1.25 4.36 18.03
CA GLN A 183 0.55 3.27 18.71
C GLN A 183 -0.80 3.78 19.25
N LYS A 184 -1.87 3.04 18.95
CA LYS A 184 -3.28 3.26 19.37
C LYS A 184 -4.00 4.50 18.79
N HIS A 185 -3.29 5.47 18.23
CA HIS A 185 -3.89 6.70 17.69
C HIS A 185 -3.97 6.72 16.16
N LYS A 186 -3.33 5.76 15.50
CA LYS A 186 -3.33 5.62 14.05
C LYS A 186 -3.62 4.17 13.67
N MET A 187 -4.46 3.99 12.65
CA MET A 187 -4.76 2.66 12.14
C MET A 187 -3.48 2.02 11.60
N SER A 188 -3.19 0.81 12.06
CA SER A 188 -2.13 -0.02 11.49
C SER A 188 -2.78 -0.96 10.49
N LEU A 189 -2.47 -0.74 9.21
CA LEU A 189 -2.82 -1.65 8.12
C LEU A 189 -1.64 -2.59 7.84
N GLU A 190 -1.90 -3.66 7.08
CA GLU A 190 -0.84 -4.54 6.59
C GLU A 190 0.09 -3.83 5.60
N THR A 191 -0.40 -2.78 4.93
CA THR A 191 0.44 -1.88 4.12
C THR A 191 1.04 -0.77 4.98
N CYS A 192 2.28 -0.38 4.68
CA CYS A 192 2.98 0.70 5.39
C CYS A 192 2.32 2.08 5.19
N GLY A 193 1.37 2.23 4.26
CA GLY A 193 0.58 3.46 4.14
C GLY A 193 -0.59 3.36 3.16
N TRP A 194 -1.33 4.47 3.05
CA TRP A 194 -2.44 4.67 2.12
C TRP A 194 -2.62 6.15 1.77
N MET A 195 -3.26 6.40 0.64
CA MET A 195 -3.67 7.74 0.19
C MET A 195 -5.17 7.94 0.44
N VAL A 196 -5.54 9.13 0.94
CA VAL A 196 -6.93 9.57 1.11
C VAL A 196 -7.17 10.79 0.23
N ALA A 197 -8.11 10.67 -0.72
CA ALA A 197 -8.63 11.82 -1.46
C ALA A 197 -9.59 12.60 -0.55
N MET A 198 -9.21 13.81 -0.13
CA MET A 198 -10.00 14.62 0.81
C MET A 198 -10.93 15.59 0.07
N GLN A 199 -10.48 16.15 -1.04
CA GLN A 199 -11.24 17.06 -1.89
C GLN A 199 -10.90 16.80 -3.34
N SER A 200 -11.90 16.65 -4.20
CA SER A 200 -11.70 16.54 -5.64
C SER A 200 -11.57 17.91 -6.31
N ARG A 201 -10.87 17.95 -7.44
CA ARG A 201 -10.87 19.11 -8.34
C ARG A 201 -12.27 19.33 -8.88
N SER A 202 -12.75 20.57 -8.85
CA SER A 202 -13.98 20.94 -9.54
C SER A 202 -13.87 22.36 -10.05
N GLN A 203 -14.03 22.54 -11.36
CA GLN A 203 -14.08 23.88 -11.94
C GLN A 203 -15.39 24.59 -11.60
N ILE A 204 -16.48 23.84 -11.44
CA ILE A 204 -17.82 24.39 -11.14
C ILE A 204 -17.86 24.99 -9.74
N VAL A 205 -17.30 24.28 -8.76
CA VAL A 205 -17.28 24.72 -7.36
C VAL A 205 -16.02 25.56 -7.07
N GLY A 206 -15.03 25.53 -7.96
CA GLY A 206 -13.75 26.24 -7.78
C GLY A 206 -12.84 25.57 -6.76
N THR A 207 -12.97 24.25 -6.55
CA THR A 207 -12.16 23.51 -5.59
C THR A 207 -10.88 22.98 -6.22
N LYS A 208 -9.78 23.08 -5.45
CA LYS A 208 -8.49 22.45 -5.78
C LYS A 208 -8.44 21.06 -5.13
N PRO A 209 -7.80 20.07 -5.76
CA PRO A 209 -7.69 18.76 -5.17
C PRO A 209 -6.78 18.78 -3.93
N LEU A 210 -7.21 18.06 -2.90
CA LEU A 210 -6.52 17.86 -1.64
C LEU A 210 -6.44 16.37 -1.32
N ALA A 211 -5.26 15.90 -0.95
CA ALA A 211 -5.04 14.52 -0.50
C ALA A 211 -4.32 14.45 0.86
N ALA A 212 -4.41 13.31 1.53
CA ALA A 212 -3.56 12.95 2.65
C ALA A 212 -2.81 11.66 2.36
N LEU A 213 -1.49 11.71 2.45
CA LEU A 213 -0.59 10.57 2.39
C LEU A 213 -0.27 10.14 3.82
N VAL A 214 -0.70 8.94 4.19
CA VAL A 214 -0.66 8.47 5.58
C VAL A 214 0.15 7.18 5.65
N PHE A 215 1.23 7.18 6.42
CA PHE A 215 2.15 6.05 6.56
C PHE A 215 2.40 5.64 8.02
N ASN A 216 2.94 4.45 8.24
CA ASN A 216 3.33 3.92 9.54
C ASN A 216 4.85 3.66 9.60
N PHE A 217 5.65 4.59 9.08
CA PHE A 217 7.11 4.49 9.14
C PHE A 217 7.62 4.57 10.59
N PRO A 218 8.80 4.00 10.88
CA PRO A 218 9.43 4.16 12.19
C PRO A 218 9.63 5.66 12.49
N ALA A 219 9.22 6.09 13.68
CA ALA A 219 9.44 7.46 14.12
C ALA A 219 10.96 7.74 14.30
N PRO A 220 11.40 9.00 14.10
CA PRO A 220 12.78 9.39 14.41
C PRO A 220 13.11 9.15 15.89
N ASN A 221 14.39 8.88 16.18
CA ASN A 221 14.87 8.63 17.53
C ASN A 221 16.04 9.56 17.86
N GLY A 222 15.78 10.59 18.67
CA GLY A 222 16.75 11.64 18.95
C GLY A 222 17.21 12.33 17.67
N ASP A 223 18.52 12.33 17.43
CA ASP A 223 19.14 12.93 16.24
C ASP A 223 19.10 12.02 15.00
N VAL A 224 18.64 10.77 15.14
CA VAL A 224 18.55 9.82 14.03
C VAL A 224 17.20 10.02 13.32
N PRO A 225 17.19 10.35 12.01
CA PRO A 225 15.95 10.50 11.25
C PRO A 225 15.22 9.14 11.13
N SER A 226 13.97 9.19 10.69
CA SER A 226 13.24 7.98 10.29
C SER A 226 14.00 7.29 9.14
N LEU A 227 14.45 6.05 9.38
CA LEU A 227 15.13 5.22 8.39
C LEU A 227 14.13 4.26 7.77
N LEU A 228 13.98 4.31 6.44
CA LEU A 228 13.01 3.51 5.71
C LEU A 228 13.63 2.19 5.24
N SER A 229 12.88 1.09 5.32
CA SER A 229 13.24 -0.10 4.55
C SER A 229 13.04 0.14 3.04
N PHE A 230 13.56 -0.75 2.21
CA PHE A 230 13.30 -0.66 0.77
C PHE A 230 11.80 -0.79 0.44
N ASP A 231 11.08 -1.64 1.18
CA ASP A 231 9.64 -1.81 1.04
C ASP A 231 8.87 -0.54 1.43
N ASP A 232 9.32 0.18 2.47
CA ASP A 232 8.75 1.48 2.85
C ASP A 232 8.93 2.53 1.74
N VAL A 233 10.11 2.57 1.11
CA VAL A 233 10.38 3.46 -0.03
C VAL A 233 9.47 3.09 -1.20
N HIS A 234 9.34 1.80 -1.52
CA HIS A 234 8.46 1.34 -2.60
C HIS A 234 6.99 1.72 -2.34
N GLU A 235 6.49 1.51 -1.12
CA GLU A 235 5.12 1.88 -0.77
C GLU A 235 4.90 3.40 -0.78
N LEU A 236 5.88 4.19 -0.34
CA LEU A 236 5.85 5.66 -0.47
C LEU A 236 5.63 6.08 -1.92
N PHE A 237 6.43 5.54 -2.85
CA PHE A 237 6.32 5.87 -4.28
C PHE A 237 4.97 5.45 -4.86
N LYS A 238 4.46 4.27 -4.50
CA LYS A 238 3.16 3.78 -4.95
C LYS A 238 2.01 4.68 -4.50
N GLN A 239 1.98 5.06 -3.23
CA GLN A 239 0.92 5.92 -2.69
C GLN A 239 1.02 7.35 -3.23
N VAL A 240 2.24 7.87 -3.43
CA VAL A 240 2.46 9.17 -4.06
C VAL A 240 2.05 9.15 -5.52
N GLY A 241 2.33 8.09 -6.28
CA GLY A 241 1.82 7.93 -7.64
C GLY A 241 0.30 7.98 -7.72
N THR A 242 -0.38 7.31 -6.77
CA THR A 242 -1.84 7.38 -6.62
C THR A 242 -2.29 8.81 -6.28
N ALA A 243 -1.59 9.51 -5.38
CA ALA A 243 -1.89 10.90 -5.06
C ALA A 243 -1.70 11.83 -6.27
N LEU A 244 -0.65 11.64 -7.07
CA LEU A 244 -0.41 12.47 -8.26
C LEU A 244 -1.54 12.37 -9.28
N GLN A 245 -2.12 11.19 -9.46
CA GLN A 245 -3.29 11.03 -10.32
C GLN A 245 -4.46 11.93 -9.87
N HIS A 246 -4.70 11.99 -8.55
CA HIS A 246 -5.72 12.85 -7.95
C HIS A 246 -5.36 14.33 -8.00
N LEU A 247 -4.12 14.68 -7.65
CA LEU A 247 -3.66 16.06 -7.51
C LEU A 247 -3.46 16.78 -8.86
N LEU A 248 -3.07 16.04 -9.90
CA LEU A 248 -2.76 16.59 -11.23
C LEU A 248 -3.87 16.37 -12.26
N THR A 249 -5.02 15.86 -11.83
CA THR A 249 -6.19 15.69 -12.70
C THR A 249 -6.58 17.02 -13.35
N LYS A 250 -6.90 16.97 -14.66
CA LYS A 250 -7.41 18.14 -15.40
C LYS A 250 -8.92 18.04 -15.66
N VAL A 251 -9.57 17.03 -15.09
CA VAL A 251 -11.01 16.81 -15.22
C VAL A 251 -11.77 17.87 -14.44
N ASN A 252 -12.80 18.45 -15.06
CA ASN A 252 -13.49 19.63 -14.54
C ASN A 252 -14.61 19.33 -13.53
N TYR A 253 -15.05 18.07 -13.45
CA TYR A 253 -16.19 17.63 -12.66
C TYR A 253 -15.71 16.75 -11.49
N GLY A 254 -16.06 17.13 -10.26
CA GLY A 254 -15.53 16.48 -9.07
C GLY A 254 -15.92 15.01 -8.91
N GLU A 255 -17.01 14.59 -9.54
CA GLU A 255 -17.54 13.22 -9.50
C GLU A 255 -16.67 12.23 -10.28
N ILE A 256 -15.85 12.73 -11.21
CA ILE A 256 -15.01 11.92 -12.09
C ILE A 256 -13.55 12.41 -12.13
N ALA A 257 -13.21 13.39 -11.29
CA ALA A 257 -11.88 14.00 -11.22
C ALA A 257 -10.88 13.17 -10.44
#